data_AF-A0A850KHX7-F1
#
_entry.id   AF-A0A850KHX7-F1
#
_cell.length_a   1.000
_cell.length_b   1.000
_cell.length_c   1.000
_cell.angle_alpha   90.00
_cell.angle_beta   90.00
_cell.angle_gamma   90.00
#
_symmetry.space_group_name_H-M   'P 1'
#
loop_
_entity.id
_entity.type
_entity.pdbx_description
1 polymer ?
#
loop_
_entity_poly.entity_id
_entity_poly.type
_entity_poly.pdbx_seq_one_letter_code
_entity_poly.pdbx_strand_id
1 'polypeptide(L)'
;MADEDKKTTEAKFREGALEYHRNPVPGKISVTATKPLANQRDLALAYSPGVAFACEEIVRDPKEAASMTARGNLVGVITNGTAVLGLGAIGPLASKPVMEG
;
A
#
# COMPACT_ATOMS: atom_id res chain seq x y z
N MET A 1 -24.94 -1.99 35.32
CA MET A 1 -25.45 -1.07 34.27
C MET A 1 -24.31 -0.34 33.56
N ALA A 2 -23.54 0.55 34.21
CA ALA A 2 -22.44 1.27 33.53
C ALA A 2 -21.34 0.40 32.90
N ASP A 3 -21.02 -0.77 33.50
CA ASP A 3 -20.01 -1.70 32.98
C ASP A 3 -20.48 -2.51 31.76
N GLU A 4 -21.77 -2.86 31.71
CA GLU A 4 -22.37 -3.57 30.56
C GLU A 4 -22.50 -2.66 29.34
N ASP A 5 -22.87 -1.40 29.54
CA ASP A 5 -22.95 -0.40 28.47
C ASP A 5 -21.57 -0.13 27.85
N LYS A 6 -20.52 -0.14 28.69
CA LYS A 6 -19.14 0.02 28.25
C LYS A 6 -18.64 -1.18 27.44
N LYS A 7 -18.89 -2.40 27.93
CA LYS A 7 -18.54 -3.65 27.24
C LYS A 7 -19.26 -3.81 25.90
N THR A 8 -20.50 -3.37 25.83
CA THR A 8 -21.30 -3.36 24.60
C THR A 8 -20.76 -2.37 23.58
N THR A 9 -20.34 -1.18 24.03
CA THR A 9 -19.70 -0.17 23.18
C THR A 9 -18.37 -0.66 22.61
N GLU A 10 -17.54 -1.30 23.44
CA GLU A 10 -16.26 -1.88 23.02
C GLU A 10 -16.45 -2.99 21.98
N ALA A 11 -17.42 -3.89 22.19
CA ALA A 11 -17.73 -4.96 21.24
C ALA A 11 -18.16 -4.41 19.87
N LYS A 12 -19.02 -3.38 19.85
CA LYS A 12 -19.43 -2.70 18.61
C LYS A 12 -18.26 -2.01 17.91
N PHE A 13 -17.39 -1.33 18.67
CA PHE A 13 -16.21 -0.70 18.11
C PHE A 13 -15.25 -1.72 17.50
N ARG A 14 -15.05 -2.85 18.19
CA ARG A 14 -14.23 -3.96 17.69
C ARG A 14 -14.79 -4.52 16.39
N GLU A 15 -16.10 -4.75 16.32
CA GLU A 15 -16.74 -5.25 15.10
C GLU A 15 -16.60 -4.26 13.95
N GLY A 16 -16.87 -2.98 14.18
CA GLY A 16 -16.70 -1.93 13.18
C GLY A 16 -15.25 -1.80 12.68
N ALA A 17 -14.27 -1.93 13.57
CA ALA A 17 -12.85 -1.92 13.18
C ALA A 17 -12.48 -3.12 12.29
N LEU A 18 -13.02 -4.31 12.59
CA LEU A 18 -12.79 -5.51 11.77
C LEU A 18 -13.50 -5.41 10.41
N GLU A 19 -14.71 -4.89 10.38
CA GLU A 19 -15.45 -4.66 9.15
C GLU A 19 -14.76 -3.64 8.25
N TYR A 20 -14.29 -2.52 8.81
CA TYR A 20 -13.53 -1.48 8.11
C TYR A 20 -12.30 -2.02 7.36
N HIS A 21 -11.61 -3.03 7.92
CA HIS A 21 -10.45 -3.64 7.26
C HIS A 21 -10.80 -4.74 6.25
N ARG A 22 -12.05 -5.22 6.22
CA ARG A 22 -12.49 -6.35 5.37
C ARG A 22 -13.33 -5.92 4.19
N ASN A 23 -14.22 -4.96 4.39
CA ASN A 23 -15.27 -4.60 3.45
C ASN A 23 -15.15 -3.14 3.00
N PRO A 24 -15.51 -2.82 1.75
CA PRO A 24 -15.88 -3.74 0.66
C PRO A 24 -14.68 -4.45 0.02
N VAL A 25 -13.47 -3.96 0.22
CA VAL A 25 -12.22 -4.54 -0.27
C VAL A 25 -11.26 -4.64 0.92
N PRO A 26 -10.61 -5.79 1.16
CA PRO A 26 -9.70 -5.93 2.28
C PRO A 26 -8.46 -5.03 2.17
N GLY A 27 -8.03 -4.48 3.32
CA GLY A 27 -6.86 -3.62 3.43
C GLY A 27 -7.15 -2.14 3.24
N LYS A 28 -6.12 -1.30 3.40
CA LYS A 28 -6.22 0.17 3.36
C LYS A 28 -5.47 0.81 2.20
N ILE A 29 -4.68 0.04 1.46
CA ILE A 29 -3.87 0.51 0.33
C ILE A 29 -4.36 -0.08 -0.99
N SER A 30 -4.21 0.67 -2.06
CA SER A 30 -4.45 0.22 -3.44
C SER A 30 -3.33 0.70 -4.36
N VAL A 31 -3.16 0.03 -5.50
CA VAL A 31 -2.24 0.43 -6.56
C VAL A 31 -3.08 0.80 -7.78
N THR A 32 -2.88 2.00 -8.31
CA THR A 32 -3.62 2.49 -9.49
C THR A 32 -2.65 3.11 -10.48
N ALA A 33 -2.88 2.86 -11.76
CA ALA A 33 -2.07 3.44 -12.82
C ALA A 33 -2.22 4.97 -12.84
N THR A 34 -1.10 5.69 -12.95
CA THR A 34 -1.08 7.16 -13.03
C THR A 34 -1.15 7.68 -14.47
N LYS A 35 -0.99 6.80 -15.47
CA LYS A 35 -1.06 7.11 -16.90
C LYS A 35 -2.26 6.39 -17.53
N PRO A 36 -2.89 6.96 -18.57
CA PRO A 36 -3.94 6.27 -19.32
C PRO A 36 -3.45 4.95 -19.91
N LEU A 37 -4.32 3.94 -19.91
CA LEU A 37 -4.10 2.61 -20.46
C LEU A 37 -5.34 2.14 -21.24
N ALA A 38 -5.95 3.03 -22.02
CA ALA A 38 -7.27 2.83 -22.61
C ALA A 38 -7.25 2.18 -23.99
N ASN A 39 -6.11 2.20 -24.68
CA ASN A 39 -5.99 1.75 -26.06
C ASN A 39 -4.62 1.12 -26.37
N GLN A 40 -4.44 0.60 -27.58
CA GLN A 40 -3.21 -0.06 -28.02
C GLN A 40 -1.98 0.84 -27.99
N ARG A 41 -2.15 2.13 -28.33
CA ARG A 41 -1.06 3.10 -28.30
C ARG A 41 -0.59 3.33 -26.86
N ASP A 42 -1.52 3.48 -25.91
CA ASP A 42 -1.19 3.63 -24.50
C ASP A 42 -0.41 2.41 -23.99
N LEU A 43 -0.84 1.20 -24.36
CA LEU A 43 -0.16 -0.04 -23.97
C LEU A 43 1.23 -0.15 -24.59
N ALA A 44 1.40 0.24 -25.86
CA ALA A 44 2.69 0.24 -26.53
C ALA A 44 3.69 1.23 -25.92
N LEU A 45 3.20 2.32 -25.31
CA LEU A 45 4.03 3.30 -24.58
C LEU A 45 4.35 2.83 -23.16
N ALA A 46 3.36 2.30 -22.44
CA ALA A 46 3.51 1.86 -21.05
C ALA A 46 4.28 0.54 -20.91
N TYR A 47 4.30 -0.27 -21.96
CA TYR A 47 4.96 -1.57 -21.98
C TYR A 47 5.81 -1.71 -23.26
N SER A 48 5.96 -2.93 -23.77
CA SER A 48 6.73 -3.19 -24.99
C SER A 48 6.05 -2.61 -26.22
N PRO A 49 6.78 -1.96 -27.15
CA PRO A 49 8.23 -1.70 -27.10
C PRO A 49 8.64 -0.42 -26.36
N GLY A 50 7.71 0.50 -26.08
CA GLY A 50 8.00 1.87 -25.63
C GLY A 50 8.74 2.00 -24.29
N VAL A 51 8.51 1.08 -23.34
CA VAL A 51 9.18 1.07 -22.04
C VAL A 51 10.71 0.93 -22.15
N ALA A 52 11.20 0.36 -23.25
CA ALA A 52 12.63 0.19 -23.49
C ALA A 52 13.39 1.53 -23.48
N PHE A 53 12.79 2.60 -24.00
CA PHE A 53 13.43 3.91 -24.05
C PHE A 53 13.64 4.51 -22.64
N ALA A 54 12.69 4.32 -21.72
CA ALA A 54 12.87 4.73 -20.34
C ALA A 54 14.00 3.92 -19.66
N CYS A 55 14.10 2.62 -19.94
CA CYS A 55 15.19 1.78 -19.46
C CYS A 55 16.56 2.22 -20.00
N GLU A 56 16.65 2.50 -21.30
CA GLU A 56 17.89 2.96 -21.95
C GLU A 56 18.38 4.29 -21.38
N GLU A 57 17.47 5.24 -21.10
CA GLU A 57 17.83 6.51 -20.46
C GLU A 57 18.32 6.31 -19.02
N ILE A 58 17.73 5.39 -18.25
CA ILE A 58 18.22 5.04 -16.90
C ILE A 58 19.58 4.32 -16.95
N VAL A 59 19.83 3.50 -17.98
CA VAL A 59 21.14 2.88 -18.21
C VAL A 59 22.19 3.95 -18.52
N ARG A 60 21.83 4.99 -19.28
CA ARG A 60 22.71 6.11 -19.61
C ARG A 60 22.98 7.02 -18.40
N ASP A 61 21.94 7.38 -17.65
CA ASP A 61 22.04 8.14 -16.41
C ASP A 61 21.13 7.55 -15.31
N PRO A 62 21.70 6.85 -14.31
CA PRO A 62 20.92 6.29 -13.20
C PRO A 62 20.10 7.29 -12.40
N LYS A 63 20.40 8.59 -12.47
CA LYS A 63 19.61 9.64 -11.79
C LYS A 63 18.21 9.78 -12.37
N GLU A 64 18.03 9.46 -13.66
CA GLU A 64 16.71 9.48 -14.32
C GLU A 64 15.73 8.47 -13.71
N ALA A 65 16.19 7.52 -12.88
CA ALA A 65 15.27 6.68 -12.11
C ALA A 65 14.31 7.50 -11.24
N ALA A 66 14.70 8.71 -10.78
CA ALA A 66 13.83 9.57 -9.99
C ALA A 66 12.78 10.33 -10.83
N SER A 67 13.06 10.64 -12.09
CA SER A 67 12.17 11.37 -13.02
C SER A 67 11.25 10.41 -13.80
N MET A 68 11.75 9.24 -14.18
CA MET A 68 11.09 8.28 -15.07
C MET A 68 10.29 7.19 -14.32
N THR A 69 10.37 7.14 -12.99
CA THR A 69 9.67 6.13 -12.18
C THR A 69 8.98 6.76 -10.98
N ALA A 70 8.16 5.97 -10.28
CA ALA A 70 7.55 6.40 -9.02
C ALA A 70 8.58 6.63 -7.89
N ARG A 71 9.86 6.26 -8.05
CA ARG A 71 10.91 6.33 -7.03
C ARG A 71 11.02 7.71 -6.37
N GLY A 72 10.84 8.79 -7.11
CA GLY A 72 10.94 10.15 -6.57
C GLY A 72 9.92 10.46 -5.46
N ASN A 73 8.82 9.70 -5.40
CA ASN A 73 7.74 9.91 -4.43
C ASN A 73 7.32 8.63 -3.67
N LEU A 74 7.99 7.49 -3.93
CA LEU A 74 7.67 6.21 -3.32
C LEU A 74 8.48 6.01 -2.03
N VAL A 75 7.78 5.88 -0.89
CA VAL A 75 8.39 5.59 0.41
C VAL A 75 8.06 4.16 0.83
N GLY A 76 9.09 3.38 1.17
CA GLY A 76 8.92 2.04 1.71
C GLY A 76 8.76 2.05 3.22
N VAL A 77 7.61 1.57 3.72
CA VAL A 77 7.39 1.30 5.15
C VAL A 77 7.77 -0.15 5.44
N ILE A 78 8.94 -0.36 6.05
CA ILE A 78 9.55 -1.69 6.27
C ILE A 78 9.59 -2.02 7.76
N THR A 79 9.08 -3.20 8.12
CA THR A 79 9.15 -3.74 9.49
C THR A 79 9.27 -5.26 9.45
N ASN A 80 9.80 -5.86 10.52
CA ASN A 80 9.74 -7.30 10.76
C ASN A 80 8.66 -7.68 11.80
N GLY A 81 7.91 -6.71 12.32
CA GLY A 81 6.83 -6.93 13.29
C GLY A 81 7.28 -7.30 14.70
N THR A 82 8.52 -6.99 15.09
CA THR A 82 9.05 -7.25 16.45
C THR A 82 8.63 -6.21 17.49
N ALA A 83 8.20 -5.02 17.06
CA ALA A 83 7.73 -3.95 17.93
C ALA A 83 6.53 -3.22 17.29
N VAL A 84 5.33 -3.83 17.40
CA VAL A 84 4.10 -3.26 16.84
C VAL A 84 3.29 -2.57 17.94
N LEU A 85 3.39 -1.24 18.02
CA LEU A 85 2.68 -0.43 19.03
C LEU A 85 2.92 -1.00 20.46
N GLY A 86 1.86 -1.15 21.26
CA GLY A 86 1.91 -1.84 22.55
C GLY A 86 1.74 -3.36 22.48
N LEU A 87 1.68 -3.95 21.27
CA LEU A 87 1.45 -5.39 21.07
C LEU A 87 2.76 -6.21 21.08
N GLY A 88 3.91 -5.55 20.92
CA GLY A 88 5.22 -6.20 20.92
C GLY A 88 5.50 -7.01 19.65
N ALA A 89 6.12 -8.17 19.83
CA ALA A 89 6.60 -9.02 18.73
C ALA A 89 5.51 -9.97 18.20
N ILE A 90 4.56 -9.41 17.44
CA ILE A 90 3.44 -10.16 16.85
C ILE A 90 3.75 -10.69 15.44
N GLY A 91 4.93 -10.39 14.91
CA GLY A 91 5.40 -10.89 13.62
C GLY A 91 4.89 -10.09 12.41
N PRO A 92 5.45 -10.38 11.22
CA PRO A 92 5.27 -9.53 10.04
C PRO A 92 3.82 -9.50 9.55
N LEU A 93 3.10 -10.63 9.56
CA LEU A 93 1.72 -10.70 9.08
C LEU A 93 0.76 -9.90 9.97
N ALA A 94 0.88 -10.05 11.29
CA ALA A 94 0.02 -9.33 12.23
C ALA A 94 0.33 -7.81 12.27
N SER A 95 1.54 -7.41 11.85
CA SER A 95 1.91 -5.99 11.73
C SER A 95 1.31 -5.29 10.51
N LYS A 96 0.85 -6.04 9.50
CA LYS A 96 0.45 -5.51 8.19
C LYS A 96 -0.62 -4.39 8.26
N PRO A 97 -1.69 -4.50 9.08
CA PRO A 97 -2.68 -3.44 9.18
C PRO A 97 -2.09 -2.12 9.70
N VAL A 98 -1.05 -2.16 10.53
CA VAL A 98 -0.38 -0.94 11.01
C VAL A 98 0.46 -0.31 9.89
N MET A 99 1.14 -1.12 9.08
CA MET A 99 2.01 -0.62 8.01
C MET A 99 1.25 -0.11 6.78
N GLU A 100 -0.02 -0.50 6.62
CA GLU A 100 -0.93 0.09 5.63
C GLU A 100 -1.60 1.38 6.10
N GLY A 101 -1.45 1.72 7.40
CA GLY A 101 -2.10 2.87 8.02
C GLY A 101 -1.41 4.20 7.75
#